data_AF-A0A8T4DGN0-F1
#
_entry.id   AF-A0A8T4DGN0-F1
#
_cell.length_a   1.000
_cell.length_b   1.000
_cell.length_c   1.000
_cell.angle_alpha   90.00
_cell.angle_beta   90.00
_cell.angle_gamma   90.00
#
_symmetry.space_group_name_H-M   'P 1'
#
loop_
_entity.id
_entity.type
_entity.pdbx_description
1 polymer ?
#
loop_
_entity_poly.entity_id
_entity_poly.type
_entity_poly.pdbx_seq_one_letter_code
_entity_poly.pdbx_strand_id
1 'polypeptide(L)'
;MISELITFIDLILDYGLWGLFVVFILVIGWLMWILIDVDRSSTWRSKYYWVKYKLFGDSDAEKKFIENHVNSRINLARRAMPFGNEYLPKAIKINWFEGGAGQATSIENNEIIVRLDPAELQERNVVLLTTALVEKTALVGIRHILDEPLERSIDMNLIKSLIEEIGDKRILDWYLRNEYQPNITKSTDIKKWNEKIVEINDRGLFTRMLLVELDEYSRKTAGKPYSREMSAEISGLINFLYKITTASSQKPPLDYITRNIKIGVILVGKTSKILSDINRYLIAFAYKMDRQLTSVYVLVWDKEVLGKVDPQAYEEFVERTESLDERIQTTFKVKKDFEIKKYEFIDSQGNKRTGKITHYSPRYEGNKIVEVHPHGY
;
A
#
# COMPACT_ATOMS: atom_id res chain seq x y z
N MET A 1 23.69 -18.36 -8.44
CA MET A 1 25.02 -17.92 -8.93
C MET A 1 25.94 -19.07 -9.34
N ILE A 2 26.44 -19.95 -8.45
CA ILE A 2 27.39 -21.01 -8.89
C ILE A 2 26.70 -22.06 -9.79
N SER A 3 25.48 -22.49 -9.47
CA SER A 3 24.78 -23.49 -10.31
C SER A 3 24.36 -22.95 -11.68
N GLU A 4 24.04 -21.65 -11.75
CA GLU A 4 23.68 -20.96 -13.00
C GLU A 4 24.90 -20.80 -13.91
N LEU A 5 26.08 -20.52 -13.34
CA LEU A 5 27.32 -20.40 -14.09
C LEU A 5 27.73 -21.74 -14.74
N ILE A 6 27.52 -22.85 -14.03
CA ILE A 6 27.79 -24.20 -14.54
C ILE A 6 26.86 -24.54 -15.71
N THR A 7 25.56 -24.22 -15.60
CA THR A 7 24.60 -24.44 -16.69
C THR A 7 24.93 -23.63 -17.94
N PHE A 8 25.45 -22.40 -17.78
CA PHE A 8 25.93 -21.60 -18.92
C PHE A 8 27.18 -22.18 -19.59
N ILE A 9 28.11 -22.73 -18.80
CA ILE A 9 29.32 -23.37 -19.32
C ILE A 9 28.98 -24.66 -20.08
N ASP A 10 28.10 -25.49 -19.52
CA ASP A 10 27.64 -26.73 -20.15
C ASP A 10 26.91 -26.45 -21.48
N LEU A 11 26.07 -25.40 -21.52
CA LEU A 11 25.37 -24.99 -22.74
C LEU A 11 26.32 -24.50 -23.86
N ILE A 12 27.45 -23.88 -23.49
CA ILE A 12 28.47 -23.43 -24.44
C ILE A 12 29.32 -24.62 -24.91
N LEU A 13 29.63 -25.57 -24.03
CA LEU A 13 30.42 -26.76 -24.36
C LEU A 13 29.64 -27.74 -25.25
N ASP A 14 28.35 -27.94 -25.00
CA ASP A 14 27.52 -28.91 -25.75
C ASP A 14 27.12 -28.40 -27.14
N TYR A 15 26.96 -27.08 -27.33
CA TYR A 15 26.42 -26.48 -28.56
C TYR A 15 27.41 -25.56 -29.30
N GLY A 16 28.63 -25.37 -28.80
CA GLY A 16 29.67 -24.56 -29.43
C GLY A 16 29.21 -23.13 -29.77
N LEU A 17 29.38 -22.72 -31.02
CA LEU A 17 28.98 -21.38 -31.51
C LEU A 17 27.47 -21.11 -31.38
N TRP A 18 26.63 -22.14 -31.49
CA TRP A 18 25.18 -22.01 -31.28
C TRP A 18 24.82 -21.82 -29.81
N GLY A 19 25.57 -22.46 -28.91
CA GLY A 19 25.46 -22.22 -27.46
C GLY A 19 25.77 -20.78 -27.10
N LEU A 20 26.86 -20.22 -27.63
CA LEU A 20 27.20 -18.80 -27.47
C LEU A 20 26.10 -17.87 -28.00
N PHE A 21 25.50 -18.20 -29.16
CA PHE A 21 24.40 -17.41 -29.72
C PHE A 21 23.14 -17.43 -28.85
N VAL A 22 22.78 -18.57 -28.27
CA VAL A 22 21.64 -18.70 -27.34
C VAL A 22 21.91 -17.92 -26.05
N VAL A 23 23.10 -18.02 -25.47
CA VAL A 23 23.49 -17.23 -24.29
C VAL A 23 23.43 -15.74 -24.60
N PHE A 24 23.90 -15.32 -25.78
CA PHE A 24 23.85 -13.93 -26.22
C PHE A 24 22.41 -13.42 -26.36
N ILE A 25 21.51 -14.20 -26.96
CA ILE A 25 20.08 -13.87 -27.03
C ILE A 25 19.45 -13.78 -25.65
N LEU A 26 19.76 -14.69 -24.73
CA LEU A 26 19.25 -14.67 -23.36
C LEU A 26 19.74 -13.43 -22.60
N VAL A 27 21.02 -13.06 -22.75
CA VAL A 27 21.60 -11.86 -22.17
C VAL A 27 20.95 -10.60 -22.76
N ILE A 28 20.76 -10.54 -24.08
CA ILE A 28 20.07 -9.42 -24.74
C ILE A 28 18.62 -9.33 -24.27
N GLY A 29 17.90 -10.46 -24.21
CA GLY A 29 16.52 -10.51 -23.72
C GLY A 29 16.41 -10.06 -22.26
N TRP A 30 17.36 -10.47 -21.43
CA TRP A 30 17.44 -10.04 -20.03
C TRP A 30 17.78 -8.55 -19.89
N LEU A 31 18.71 -8.02 -20.69
CA LEU A 31 19.04 -6.59 -20.74
C LEU A 31 17.85 -5.76 -21.25
N MET A 32 17.19 -6.21 -22.30
CA MET A 32 15.95 -5.63 -22.83
C MET A 32 14.87 -5.57 -21.76
N TRP A 33 14.66 -6.67 -21.02
CA TRP A 33 13.67 -6.73 -19.94
C TRP A 33 13.98 -5.73 -18.80
N ILE A 34 15.26 -5.57 -18.44
CA ILE A 34 15.70 -4.55 -17.47
C ILE A 34 15.51 -3.13 -18.01
N LEU A 35 15.75 -2.91 -19.30
CA LEU A 35 15.62 -1.60 -19.94
C LEU A 35 14.15 -1.17 -20.10
N ILE A 36 13.24 -2.13 -20.30
CA ILE A 36 11.79 -1.87 -20.42
C ILE A 36 11.19 -1.46 -19.07
N ASP A 37 11.65 -2.02 -17.94
CA ASP A 37 11.20 -1.58 -16.61
C ASP A 37 12.00 -0.34 -16.15
N VAL A 38 11.40 0.83 -16.33
CA VAL A 38 11.99 2.15 -16.04
C VAL A 38 12.63 2.21 -14.65
N ASP A 39 12.01 1.59 -13.63
CA ASP A 39 12.50 1.63 -12.24
C ASP A 39 13.69 0.67 -12.05
N ARG A 40 13.68 -0.52 -12.67
CA ARG A 40 14.85 -1.44 -12.63
C ARG A 40 16.03 -0.89 -13.42
N SER A 41 15.76 -0.28 -14.57
CA SER A 41 16.72 0.48 -15.37
C SER A 41 17.35 1.62 -14.56
N SER A 42 16.57 2.35 -13.75
CA SER A 42 17.11 3.41 -12.89
C SER A 42 18.07 2.85 -11.82
N THR A 43 17.80 1.67 -11.28
CA THR A 43 18.72 0.98 -10.35
C THR A 43 20.07 0.69 -11.00
N TRP A 44 20.09 0.26 -12.27
CA TRP A 44 21.33 0.05 -13.02
C TRP A 44 22.05 1.34 -13.36
N ARG A 45 21.31 2.37 -13.81
CA ARG A 45 21.84 3.70 -14.06
C ARG A 45 22.50 4.30 -12.80
N SER A 46 21.90 4.11 -11.63
CA SER A 46 22.52 4.55 -10.36
C SER A 46 23.87 3.86 -10.12
N LYS A 47 23.97 2.53 -10.26
CA LYS A 47 25.26 1.81 -10.13
C LYS A 47 26.31 2.33 -11.11
N TYR A 48 25.92 2.58 -12.36
CA TYR A 48 26.81 3.16 -13.37
C TYR A 48 27.31 4.55 -12.97
N TYR A 49 26.41 5.45 -12.55
CA TYR A 49 26.79 6.79 -12.13
C TYR A 49 27.64 6.80 -10.85
N TRP A 50 27.42 5.86 -9.92
CA TRP A 50 28.27 5.68 -8.75
C TRP A 50 29.70 5.30 -9.12
N VAL A 51 29.88 4.34 -10.06
CA VAL A 51 31.20 3.97 -10.57
C VAL A 51 31.86 5.16 -11.26
N LYS A 52 31.11 5.88 -12.10
CA LYS A 52 31.61 7.07 -12.79
C LYS A 52 32.07 8.15 -11.79
N TYR A 53 31.26 8.45 -10.77
CA TYR A 53 31.63 9.38 -9.71
C TYR A 53 32.91 8.94 -8.98
N LYS A 54 32.97 7.67 -8.54
CA LYS A 54 34.12 7.17 -7.78
C LYS A 54 35.43 7.20 -8.56
N LEU A 55 35.36 7.05 -9.88
CA LEU A 55 36.53 7.07 -10.76
C LEU A 55 36.94 8.47 -11.21
N PHE A 56 35.98 9.38 -11.41
CA PHE A 56 36.21 10.66 -12.08
C PHE A 56 35.92 11.91 -11.21
N GLY A 57 35.37 11.74 -10.00
CA GLY A 57 35.01 12.85 -9.10
C GLY A 57 33.93 13.79 -9.68
N ASP A 58 33.17 13.31 -10.66
CA ASP A 58 32.22 14.11 -11.43
C ASP A 58 30.95 14.42 -10.60
N SER A 59 30.77 15.69 -10.22
CA SER A 59 29.63 16.16 -9.42
C SER A 59 28.27 15.95 -10.11
N ASP A 60 28.21 15.90 -11.44
CA ASP A 60 26.97 15.61 -12.16
C ASP A 60 26.64 14.11 -12.15
N ALA A 61 27.67 13.26 -12.08
CA ALA A 61 27.47 11.83 -11.87
C ALA A 61 26.95 11.54 -10.44
N GLU A 62 27.40 12.29 -9.43
CA GLU A 62 26.89 12.20 -8.06
C GLU A 62 25.40 12.56 -7.98
N LYS A 63 25.01 13.69 -8.58
CA LYS A 63 23.60 14.10 -8.66
C LYS A 63 22.72 13.06 -9.34
N LYS A 64 23.16 12.53 -10.49
CA LYS A 64 22.43 11.48 -11.22
C LYS A 64 22.39 10.15 -10.49
N PHE A 65 23.42 9.82 -9.72
CA PHE A 65 23.41 8.65 -8.84
C PHE A 65 22.31 8.79 -7.79
N ILE A 66 22.29 9.89 -7.03
CA ILE A 66 21.32 10.14 -5.96
C ILE A 66 19.90 10.14 -6.54
N GLU A 67 19.67 10.84 -7.64
CA GLU A 67 18.37 10.88 -8.32
C GLU A 67 17.87 9.48 -8.66
N ASN A 68 18.66 8.70 -9.39
CA ASN A 68 18.24 7.37 -9.84
C ASN A 68 18.15 6.37 -8.67
N HIS A 69 19.04 6.48 -7.70
CA HIS A 69 19.06 5.60 -6.54
C HIS A 69 17.83 5.83 -5.66
N VAL A 70 17.51 7.08 -5.35
CA VAL A 70 16.39 7.40 -4.48
C VAL A 70 15.04 7.22 -5.20
N ASN A 71 14.89 7.67 -6.45
CA ASN A 71 13.66 7.45 -7.22
C ASN A 71 13.33 5.97 -7.36
N SER A 72 14.32 5.14 -7.69
CA SER A 72 14.11 3.70 -7.80
C SER A 72 13.54 3.13 -6.51
N ARG A 73 14.17 3.43 -5.37
CA ARG A 73 13.79 2.87 -4.07
C ARG A 73 12.38 3.28 -3.68
N ILE A 74 12.03 4.55 -3.85
CA ILE A 74 10.70 5.05 -3.50
C ILE A 74 9.65 4.48 -4.47
N ASN A 75 9.91 4.46 -5.79
CA ASN A 75 8.95 3.91 -6.75
C ASN A 75 8.73 2.40 -6.58
N LEU A 76 9.79 1.63 -6.28
CA LEU A 76 9.67 0.22 -5.97
C LEU A 76 8.86 -0.02 -4.69
N ALA A 77 9.16 0.73 -3.62
CA ALA A 77 8.39 0.66 -2.37
C ALA A 77 6.92 1.00 -2.59
N ARG A 78 6.64 2.05 -3.36
CA ARG A 78 5.28 2.47 -3.75
C ARG A 78 4.52 1.37 -4.49
N ARG A 79 5.18 0.62 -5.38
CA ARG A 79 4.59 -0.52 -6.11
C ARG A 79 4.40 -1.75 -5.23
N ALA A 80 5.21 -1.92 -4.19
CA ALA A 80 5.10 -3.07 -3.29
C ALA A 80 3.99 -2.89 -2.23
N MET A 81 3.61 -1.65 -1.91
CA MET A 81 2.51 -1.36 -0.99
C MET A 81 1.13 -1.52 -1.67
N PRO A 82 0.25 -2.41 -1.17
CA PRO A 82 -1.08 -2.59 -1.74
C PRO A 82 -2.01 -1.44 -1.34
N PHE A 83 -2.65 -0.81 -2.33
CA PHE A 83 -3.62 0.27 -2.19
C PHE A 83 -4.91 -0.06 -2.97
N GLY A 84 -5.76 -0.91 -2.38
CA GLY A 84 -6.92 -1.44 -3.12
C GLY A 84 -6.52 -2.11 -4.43
N ASN A 85 -7.04 -1.62 -5.56
CA ASN A 85 -6.72 -2.07 -6.93
C ASN A 85 -5.51 -1.37 -7.57
N GLU A 86 -5.06 -0.26 -6.99
CA GLU A 86 -4.01 0.58 -7.56
C GLU A 86 -2.76 0.53 -6.69
N TYR A 87 -1.67 1.08 -7.19
CA TYR A 87 -0.52 1.42 -6.36
C TYR A 87 -0.69 2.86 -5.89
N LEU A 88 -0.14 3.23 -4.73
CA LEU A 88 -0.11 4.63 -4.27
C LEU A 88 0.19 5.58 -5.44
N PRO A 89 -0.64 6.59 -5.75
CA PRO A 89 -0.56 7.28 -7.03
C PRO A 89 0.73 8.10 -7.21
N LYS A 90 1.15 8.20 -8.49
CA LYS A 90 2.21 9.02 -9.11
C LYS A 90 3.67 8.58 -8.88
N ALA A 91 4.44 8.55 -9.98
CA ALA A 91 5.89 8.34 -9.97
C ALA A 91 6.62 9.64 -9.61
N ILE A 92 7.74 9.54 -8.90
CA ILE A 92 8.60 10.70 -8.60
C ILE A 92 9.65 10.84 -9.71
N LYS A 93 9.90 12.09 -10.10
CA LYS A 93 11.07 12.49 -10.90
C LYS A 93 11.74 13.66 -10.19
N ILE A 94 13.05 13.57 -9.97
CA ILE A 94 13.82 14.55 -9.19
C ILE A 94 14.53 15.46 -10.17
N ASN A 95 14.38 16.78 -10.02
CA ASN A 95 15.10 17.76 -10.82
C ASN A 95 16.01 18.61 -9.91
N TRP A 96 17.25 18.84 -10.34
CA TRP A 96 18.26 19.62 -9.61
C TRP A 96 18.25 21.10 -10.04
N PHE A 97 18.42 22.02 -9.10
CA PHE A 97 18.61 23.46 -9.36
C PHE A 97 19.79 24.02 -8.56
N GLU A 98 20.50 25.00 -9.11
CA GLU A 98 21.64 25.67 -8.47
C GLU A 98 21.20 26.85 -7.58
N GLY A 99 21.74 26.94 -6.35
CA GLY A 99 21.67 28.12 -5.47
C GLY A 99 20.59 28.13 -4.36
N GLY A 100 20.98 28.19 -3.07
CA GLY A 100 20.10 28.38 -1.88
C GLY A 100 20.04 27.21 -0.86
N ALA A 101 19.48 27.41 0.34
CA ALA A 101 19.17 26.31 1.27
C ALA A 101 17.83 25.66 0.88
N GLY A 102 17.74 24.33 0.98
CA GLY A 102 16.62 23.55 0.44
C GLY A 102 15.25 23.93 1.02
N GLN A 103 14.38 24.52 0.19
CA GLN A 103 12.93 24.59 0.41
C GLN A 103 12.13 24.67 -0.90
N ALA A 104 11.05 23.88 -0.89
CA ALA A 104 9.81 23.77 -1.69
C ALA A 104 9.78 24.06 -3.21
N THR A 105 9.70 23.01 -4.05
CA THR A 105 8.47 22.40 -4.65
C THR A 105 7.58 23.31 -5.50
N SER A 106 7.80 23.27 -6.82
CA SER A 106 6.77 23.55 -7.83
C SER A 106 6.26 22.23 -8.42
N ILE A 107 4.97 22.17 -8.77
CA ILE A 107 4.41 21.11 -9.61
C ILE A 107 4.41 21.66 -11.03
N GLU A 108 5.35 21.20 -11.86
CA GLU A 108 5.33 21.45 -13.30
C GLU A 108 5.07 20.10 -13.99
N ASN A 109 4.08 20.05 -14.89
CA ASN A 109 3.77 18.86 -15.69
C ASN A 109 3.56 17.54 -14.90
N ASN A 110 2.91 17.60 -13.73
CA ASN A 110 2.60 16.43 -12.88
C ASN A 110 3.86 15.77 -12.26
N GLU A 111 4.99 16.48 -12.19
CA GLU A 111 6.24 16.03 -11.56
C GLU A 111 6.44 16.74 -10.20
N ILE A 112 7.01 16.04 -9.19
CA ILE A 112 7.33 16.61 -7.88
C ILE A 112 8.80 17.03 -7.86
N ILE A 113 9.07 18.33 -7.89
CA ILE A 113 10.42 18.86 -7.87
C ILE A 113 10.89 19.00 -6.42
N VAL A 114 11.83 18.16 -6.00
CA VAL A 114 12.47 18.25 -4.68
C VAL A 114 13.94 18.55 -4.85
N ARG A 115 14.39 19.60 -4.14
CA ARG A 115 15.80 19.94 -4.08
C ARG A 115 16.50 19.08 -3.04
N LEU A 116 17.51 18.34 -3.47
CA LEU A 116 18.38 17.56 -2.60
C LEU A 116 19.70 18.29 -2.41
N ASP A 117 20.37 17.98 -1.30
CA ASP A 117 21.72 18.44 -1.04
C ASP A 117 22.67 17.24 -1.16
N PRO A 118 23.61 17.23 -2.12
CA PRO A 118 24.59 16.15 -2.27
C PRO A 118 25.51 16.00 -1.06
N ALA A 119 25.75 17.07 -0.30
CA ALA A 119 26.61 17.08 0.88
C ALA A 119 25.91 16.57 2.16
N GLU A 120 24.57 16.47 2.12
CA GLU A 120 23.77 15.95 3.24
C GLU A 120 23.75 14.41 3.26
N LEU A 121 23.42 13.86 4.43
CA LEU A 121 23.25 12.41 4.61
C LEU A 121 22.21 11.86 3.64
N GLN A 122 22.55 10.77 2.93
CA GLN A 122 21.65 10.13 1.96
C GLN A 122 20.32 9.72 2.59
N GLU A 123 20.34 9.33 3.87
CA GLU A 123 19.15 9.03 4.67
C GLU A 123 18.18 10.21 4.71
N ARG A 124 18.70 11.43 4.93
CA ARG A 124 17.91 12.66 4.95
C ARG A 124 17.28 12.94 3.60
N ASN A 125 18.04 12.80 2.51
CA ASN A 125 17.51 13.01 1.16
C ASN A 125 16.37 12.04 0.82
N VAL A 126 16.49 10.76 1.19
CA VAL A 126 15.41 9.77 1.01
C VAL A 126 14.17 10.15 1.81
N VAL A 127 14.34 10.55 3.07
CA VAL A 127 13.21 10.97 3.92
C VAL A 127 12.53 12.22 3.37
N LEU A 128 13.30 13.25 2.99
CA LEU A 128 12.75 14.48 2.40
C LEU A 128 11.90 14.19 1.15
N LEU A 129 12.39 13.31 0.28
CA LEU A 129 11.66 12.90 -0.93
C LEU A 129 10.40 12.11 -0.61
N THR A 130 10.48 11.19 0.34
CA THR A 130 9.34 10.38 0.76
C THR A 130 8.25 11.27 1.39
N THR A 131 8.66 12.23 2.23
CA THR A 131 7.76 13.25 2.79
C THR A 131 7.09 14.08 1.71
N ALA A 132 7.88 14.64 0.78
CA ALA A 132 7.34 15.46 -0.31
C ALA A 132 6.40 14.66 -1.23
N LEU A 133 6.68 13.38 -1.48
CA LEU A 133 5.76 12.50 -2.19
C LEU A 133 4.42 12.42 -1.44
N VAL A 134 4.46 11.99 -0.19
CA VAL A 134 3.25 11.76 0.62
C VAL A 134 2.40 13.03 0.71
N GLU A 135 3.02 14.17 1.02
CA GLU A 135 2.33 15.47 1.14
C GLU A 135 1.65 15.91 -0.16
N LYS A 136 2.15 15.50 -1.33
CA LYS A 136 1.62 15.91 -2.64
C LYS A 136 0.71 14.88 -3.30
N THR A 137 0.80 13.60 -2.95
CA THR A 137 0.07 12.52 -3.64
C THR A 137 -0.94 11.81 -2.77
N ALA A 138 -0.74 11.78 -1.44
CA ALA A 138 -1.71 11.21 -0.53
C ALA A 138 -2.78 12.26 -0.16
N LEU A 139 -4.00 11.78 0.09
CA LEU A 139 -5.12 12.58 0.62
C LEU A 139 -5.50 13.78 -0.27
N VAL A 140 -5.16 13.72 -1.57
CA VAL A 140 -5.46 14.78 -2.53
C VAL A 140 -6.97 15.03 -2.55
N GLY A 141 -7.36 16.30 -2.45
CA GLY A 141 -8.77 16.71 -2.45
C GLY A 141 -9.47 16.62 -1.09
N ILE A 142 -8.82 16.12 -0.04
CA ILE A 142 -9.39 16.09 1.33
C ILE A 142 -8.48 16.73 2.39
N ARG A 143 -7.25 17.11 2.06
CA ARG A 143 -6.34 17.79 3.01
C ARG A 143 -6.96 19.04 3.65
N HIS A 144 -7.73 19.83 2.88
CA HIS A 144 -8.44 21.01 3.42
C HIS A 144 -9.59 20.67 4.38
N ILE A 145 -9.95 19.40 4.52
CA ILE A 145 -10.98 18.88 5.44
C ILE A 145 -10.34 18.33 6.72
N LEU A 146 -9.10 17.84 6.64
CA LEU A 146 -8.41 17.19 7.75
C LEU A 146 -7.91 18.22 8.77
N ASP A 147 -8.06 17.89 10.04
CA ASP A 147 -7.41 18.64 11.11
C ASP A 147 -5.91 18.29 11.13
N GLU A 148 -5.05 19.29 11.33
CA GLU A 148 -3.58 19.15 11.24
C GLU A 148 -3.03 17.95 12.05
N PRO A 149 -3.45 17.69 13.31
CA PRO A 149 -2.91 16.56 14.06
C PRO A 149 -3.22 15.20 13.40
N LEU A 150 -4.37 15.09 12.75
CA LEU A 150 -4.80 13.89 12.08
C LEU A 150 -4.11 13.72 10.73
N GLU A 151 -4.06 14.77 9.92
CA GLU A 151 -3.30 14.79 8.66
C GLU A 151 -1.86 14.37 8.89
N ARG A 152 -1.19 14.99 9.88
CA ARG A 152 0.19 14.69 10.22
C ARG A 152 0.37 13.24 10.67
N SER A 153 -0.57 12.68 11.43
CA SER A 153 -0.53 11.28 11.87
C SER A 153 -0.66 10.31 10.70
N ILE A 154 -1.50 10.61 9.71
CA ILE A 154 -1.63 9.78 8.50
C ILE A 154 -0.35 9.86 7.67
N ASP A 155 0.14 11.07 7.39
CA ASP A 155 1.35 11.28 6.59
C ASP A 155 2.56 10.58 7.23
N MET A 156 2.77 10.74 8.53
CA MET A 156 3.88 10.12 9.25
C MET A 156 3.87 8.59 9.16
N ASN A 157 2.70 7.96 9.22
CA ASN A 157 2.59 6.51 9.10
C ASN A 157 2.74 6.04 7.65
N LEU A 158 2.26 6.80 6.67
CA LEU A 158 2.49 6.48 5.27
C LEU A 158 3.97 6.61 4.88
N ILE A 159 4.66 7.65 5.35
CA ILE A 159 6.11 7.82 5.18
C ILE A 159 6.85 6.64 5.84
N LYS A 160 6.47 6.29 7.09
CA LYS A 160 7.05 5.16 7.81
C LYS A 160 6.92 3.85 7.01
N SER A 161 5.72 3.55 6.51
CA SER A 161 5.48 2.34 5.72
C SER A 161 6.27 2.30 4.40
N LEU A 162 6.38 3.44 3.70
CA LEU A 162 7.22 3.53 2.50
C LEU A 162 8.70 3.27 2.82
N ILE A 163 9.21 3.82 3.91
CA ILE A 163 10.61 3.62 4.34
C ILE A 163 10.86 2.18 4.81
N GLU A 164 9.89 1.57 5.50
CA GLU A 164 9.95 0.15 5.88
C GLU A 164 10.06 -0.75 4.65
N GLU A 165 9.28 -0.46 3.61
CA GLU A 165 9.30 -1.20 2.34
C GLU A 165 10.60 -1.00 1.55
N ILE A 166 11.26 0.16 1.69
CA ILE A 166 12.62 0.39 1.15
C ILE A 166 13.66 -0.58 1.77
N GLY A 167 13.42 -1.08 2.99
CA GLY A 167 14.23 -2.09 3.64
C GLY A 167 15.60 -1.61 4.18
N ASP A 168 15.88 -0.30 4.20
CA ASP A 168 17.10 0.25 4.81
C ASP A 168 16.88 0.60 6.27
N LYS A 169 17.54 -0.14 7.17
CA LYS A 169 17.46 0.15 8.60
C LYS A 169 18.02 1.52 8.97
N ARG A 170 19.00 2.05 8.22
CA ARG A 170 19.61 3.36 8.52
C ARG A 170 18.65 4.50 8.22
N ILE A 171 17.93 4.41 7.10
CA ILE A 171 16.93 5.40 6.69
C ILE A 171 15.77 5.39 7.68
N LEU A 172 15.26 4.21 8.02
CA LEU A 172 14.18 4.05 9.00
C LEU A 172 14.58 4.63 10.35
N ASP A 173 15.75 4.28 10.85
CA ASP A 173 16.25 4.76 12.12
C ASP A 173 16.45 6.29 12.13
N TRP A 174 17.02 6.86 11.06
CA TRP A 174 17.15 8.31 10.92
C TRP A 174 15.78 8.99 10.95
N TYR A 175 14.80 8.47 10.20
CA TYR A 175 13.43 8.99 10.19
C TYR A 175 12.79 8.94 11.57
N LEU A 176 12.91 7.80 12.26
CA LEU A 176 12.32 7.61 13.58
C LEU A 176 12.88 8.61 14.60
N ARG A 177 14.19 8.84 14.58
CA ARG A 177 14.87 9.75 15.53
C ARG A 177 14.64 11.23 15.22
N ASN A 178 14.71 11.62 13.96
CA ASN A 178 14.77 13.04 13.58
C ASN A 178 13.40 13.62 13.21
N GLU A 179 12.48 12.80 12.70
CA GLU A 179 11.16 13.25 12.25
C GLU A 179 10.06 12.65 13.12
N TYR A 180 9.94 11.32 13.19
CA TYR A 180 8.77 10.67 13.79
C TYR A 180 8.62 10.95 15.29
N GLN A 181 9.63 10.64 16.11
CA GLN A 181 9.53 10.81 17.56
C GLN A 181 9.41 12.27 18.02
N PRO A 182 10.14 13.23 17.42
CA PRO A 182 9.96 14.64 17.74
C PRO A 182 8.52 15.13 17.45
N ASN A 183 7.89 14.70 16.36
CA ASN A 183 6.51 15.10 16.06
C ASN A 183 5.52 14.52 17.09
N ILE A 184 5.70 13.27 17.53
CA ILE A 184 4.82 12.63 18.54
C ILE A 184 4.98 13.27 19.92
N THR A 185 6.20 13.62 20.31
CA THR A 185 6.48 14.14 21.66
C THR A 185 6.02 15.60 21.81
N LYS A 186 5.98 16.36 20.72
CA LYS A 186 5.57 17.77 20.71
C LYS A 186 4.07 17.99 20.91
N SER A 187 3.21 17.04 20.50
CA SER A 187 1.75 17.22 20.53
C SER A 187 1.04 15.97 21.05
N THR A 188 0.26 16.16 22.12
CA THR A 188 -0.57 15.10 22.70
C THR A 188 -1.68 14.65 21.75
N ASP A 189 -2.18 15.52 20.88
CA ASP A 189 -3.22 15.18 19.93
C ASP A 189 -2.67 14.43 18.71
N ILE A 190 -1.48 14.79 18.23
CA ILE A 190 -0.75 13.97 17.23
C ILE A 190 -0.51 12.58 17.81
N LYS A 191 -0.03 12.49 19.06
CA LYS A 191 0.22 11.20 19.70
C LYS A 191 -1.04 10.32 19.73
N LYS A 192 -2.19 10.85 20.15
CA LYS A 192 -3.46 10.10 20.20
C LYS A 192 -3.92 9.60 18.84
N TRP A 193 -3.83 10.44 17.81
CA TRP A 193 -4.20 10.04 16.45
C TRP A 193 -3.22 9.02 15.89
N ASN A 194 -1.93 9.25 16.08
CA ASN A 194 -0.87 8.36 15.66
C ASN A 194 -1.01 6.96 16.29
N GLU A 195 -1.32 6.85 17.59
CA GLU A 195 -1.58 5.56 18.25
C GLU A 195 -2.67 4.75 17.54
N LYS A 196 -3.76 5.40 17.12
CA LYS A 196 -4.84 4.73 16.38
C LYS A 196 -4.39 4.30 14.99
N ILE A 197 -3.69 5.18 14.27
CA ILE A 197 -3.20 4.88 12.91
C ILE A 197 -2.19 3.74 12.94
N VAL A 198 -1.28 3.71 13.93
CA VAL A 198 -0.33 2.61 14.13
C VAL A 198 -1.08 1.30 14.34
N GLU A 199 -2.06 1.23 15.23
CA GLU A 199 -2.83 -0.01 15.44
C GLU A 199 -3.57 -0.45 14.16
N ILE A 200 -4.16 0.50 13.41
CA ILE A 200 -4.83 0.21 12.13
C ILE A 200 -3.82 -0.32 11.10
N ASN A 201 -2.63 0.25 11.05
CA ASN A 201 -1.55 -0.16 10.15
C ASN A 201 -0.99 -1.53 10.51
N ASP A 202 -0.74 -1.78 11.79
CA ASP A 202 -0.24 -3.04 12.30
C ASP A 202 -1.21 -4.18 11.98
N ARG A 203 -2.53 -3.94 11.94
CA ARG A 203 -3.53 -4.93 11.47
C ARG A 203 -3.68 -5.01 9.95
N GLY A 204 -2.88 -4.27 9.20
CA GLY A 204 -2.88 -4.24 7.74
C GLY A 204 -4.07 -3.47 7.13
N LEU A 205 -4.85 -2.74 7.91
CA LEU A 205 -6.05 -2.03 7.42
C LEU A 205 -5.76 -0.60 6.93
N PHE A 206 -4.59 -0.06 7.23
CA PHE A 206 -4.24 1.33 6.89
C PHE A 206 -4.27 1.58 5.37
N THR A 207 -3.40 0.91 4.60
CA THR A 207 -3.33 1.14 3.15
C THR A 207 -4.46 0.47 2.36
N ARG A 208 -5.05 -0.60 2.93
CA ARG A 208 -6.00 -1.49 2.23
C ARG A 208 -7.46 -1.12 2.46
N MET A 209 -7.75 -0.38 3.52
CA MET A 209 -9.10 0.04 3.87
C MET A 209 -9.17 1.54 4.15
N LEU A 210 -8.37 2.04 5.10
CA LEU A 210 -8.45 3.47 5.46
C LEU A 210 -8.14 4.37 4.26
N LEU A 211 -6.98 4.20 3.62
CA LEU A 211 -6.61 5.09 2.52
C LEU A 211 -7.47 4.91 1.28
N VAL A 212 -7.98 3.69 1.02
CA VAL A 212 -8.92 3.41 -0.08
C VAL A 212 -10.22 4.18 0.12
N GLU A 213 -10.77 4.13 1.33
CA GLU A 213 -12.01 4.84 1.66
C GLU A 213 -11.83 6.37 1.67
N LEU A 214 -10.67 6.85 2.12
CA LEU A 214 -10.35 8.28 2.06
C LEU A 214 -10.19 8.78 0.62
N ASP A 215 -9.61 7.97 -0.26
CA ASP A 215 -9.50 8.27 -1.68
C ASP A 215 -10.89 8.28 -2.36
N GLU A 216 -11.77 7.33 -2.05
CA GLU A 216 -13.15 7.36 -2.55
C GLU A 216 -13.95 8.55 -1.99
N TYR A 217 -13.77 8.85 -0.71
CA TYR A 217 -14.34 10.02 -0.07
C TYR A 217 -13.89 11.32 -0.74
N SER A 218 -12.62 11.41 -1.16
CA SER A 218 -12.09 12.57 -1.89
C SER A 218 -12.83 12.81 -3.19
N ARG A 219 -13.13 11.76 -3.97
CA ARG A 219 -13.90 11.87 -5.21
C ARG A 219 -15.32 12.37 -4.97
N LYS A 220 -15.96 11.94 -3.88
CA LYS A 220 -17.32 12.35 -3.48
C LYS A 220 -17.40 13.77 -2.94
N THR A 221 -16.28 14.31 -2.44
CA THR A 221 -16.22 15.62 -1.77
C THR A 221 -15.37 16.65 -2.52
N ALA A 222 -14.79 16.28 -3.65
CA ALA A 222 -14.01 17.17 -4.51
C ALA A 222 -14.78 18.48 -4.81
N GLY A 223 -14.09 19.61 -4.59
CA GLY A 223 -14.64 20.96 -4.81
C GLY A 223 -15.63 21.45 -3.74
N LYS A 224 -15.93 20.65 -2.70
CA LYS A 224 -16.79 21.10 -1.60
C LYS A 224 -15.97 21.86 -0.55
N PRO A 225 -16.51 22.94 0.05
CA PRO A 225 -15.85 23.63 1.15
C PRO A 225 -15.81 22.76 2.40
N TYR A 226 -14.90 23.10 3.32
CA TYR A 226 -14.82 22.48 4.63
C TYR A 226 -16.19 22.49 5.34
N SER A 227 -16.52 21.38 5.99
CA SER A 227 -17.62 21.30 6.95
C SER A 227 -17.23 20.43 8.14
N ARG A 228 -17.77 20.73 9.33
CA ARG A 228 -17.49 19.94 10.54
C ARG A 228 -17.96 18.49 10.40
N GLU A 229 -19.06 18.28 9.69
CA GLU A 229 -19.58 16.96 9.39
C GLU A 229 -18.57 16.15 8.55
N MET A 230 -17.90 16.78 7.59
CA MET A 230 -16.88 16.12 6.78
C MET A 230 -15.67 15.68 7.60
N SER A 231 -15.14 16.55 8.47
CA SER A 231 -14.06 16.17 9.39
C SER A 231 -14.51 15.07 10.36
N ALA A 232 -15.75 15.14 10.85
CA ALA A 232 -16.33 14.12 11.73
C ALA A 232 -16.51 12.76 11.04
N GLU A 233 -16.84 12.73 9.73
CA GLU A 233 -16.91 11.49 8.94
C GLU A 233 -15.53 10.83 8.84
N ILE A 234 -14.48 11.60 8.54
CA ILE A 234 -13.11 11.06 8.45
C ILE A 234 -12.61 10.57 9.83
N SER A 235 -12.77 11.40 10.87
CA SER A 235 -12.43 11.04 12.24
C SER A 235 -13.21 9.81 12.73
N GLY A 236 -14.49 9.71 12.36
CA GLY A 236 -15.35 8.59 12.69
C GLY A 236 -14.94 7.30 12.00
N LEU A 237 -14.52 7.35 10.74
CA LEU A 237 -13.96 6.21 10.00
C LEU A 237 -12.74 5.63 10.72
N ILE A 238 -11.79 6.47 11.11
CA ILE A 238 -10.57 6.02 11.81
C ILE A 238 -10.94 5.39 13.16
N ASN A 239 -11.86 6.00 13.90
CA ASN A 239 -12.34 5.43 15.16
C ASN A 239 -13.06 4.09 14.96
N PHE A 240 -13.81 3.93 13.88
CA PHE A 240 -14.46 2.68 13.51
C PHE A 240 -13.44 1.58 13.24
N LEU A 241 -12.43 1.85 12.40
CA LEU A 241 -11.36 0.89 12.10
C LEU A 241 -10.55 0.55 13.35
N TYR A 242 -10.20 1.54 14.16
CA TYR A 242 -9.49 1.33 15.42
C TYR A 242 -10.27 0.38 16.36
N LYS A 243 -11.60 0.55 16.47
CA LYS A 243 -12.43 -0.37 17.26
C LYS A 243 -12.45 -1.80 16.71
N ILE A 244 -12.37 -1.97 15.39
CA ILE A 244 -12.26 -3.30 14.76
C ILE A 244 -10.93 -3.95 15.14
N THR A 245 -9.83 -3.19 15.13
CA THR A 245 -8.49 -3.72 15.37
C THR A 245 -8.20 -4.02 16.84
N THR A 246 -8.77 -3.25 17.77
CA THR A 246 -8.54 -3.43 19.21
C THR A 246 -9.56 -4.34 19.91
N ALA A 247 -10.58 -4.85 19.22
CA ALA A 247 -11.63 -5.63 19.85
C ALA A 247 -11.12 -7.00 20.36
N SER A 248 -10.94 -7.11 21.67
CA SER A 248 -10.47 -8.33 22.36
C SER A 248 -11.60 -9.18 22.95
N SER A 249 -12.78 -8.61 23.22
CA SER A 249 -13.87 -9.28 23.95
C SER A 249 -15.29 -8.82 23.58
N GLN A 250 -15.50 -7.54 23.29
CA GLN A 250 -16.77 -7.02 22.77
C GLN A 250 -16.87 -7.22 21.26
N LYS A 251 -18.08 -7.45 20.75
CA LYS A 251 -18.33 -7.49 19.30
C LYS A 251 -18.00 -6.10 18.72
N PRO A 252 -16.99 -5.97 17.85
CA PRO A 252 -16.67 -4.67 17.26
C PRO A 252 -17.85 -4.18 16.42
N PRO A 253 -17.98 -2.85 16.23
CA PRO A 253 -18.87 -2.35 15.20
C PRO A 253 -18.42 -2.91 13.85
N LEU A 254 -19.35 -3.48 13.09
CA LEU A 254 -19.09 -4.05 11.76
C LEU A 254 -19.69 -3.22 10.63
N ASP A 255 -20.32 -2.09 10.97
CA ASP A 255 -20.90 -1.13 10.03
C ASP A 255 -20.53 0.29 10.46
N TYR A 256 -20.18 1.12 9.47
CA TYR A 256 -20.00 2.55 9.63
C TYR A 256 -20.82 3.27 8.55
N ILE A 257 -21.87 3.99 8.96
CA ILE A 257 -22.83 4.61 8.05
C ILE A 257 -22.94 6.08 8.38
N THR A 258 -22.47 6.92 7.47
CA THR A 258 -22.64 8.36 7.46
C THR A 258 -23.20 8.79 6.10
N ARG A 259 -23.17 10.10 5.82
CA ARG A 259 -23.72 10.64 4.57
C ARG A 259 -22.91 10.19 3.35
N ASN A 260 -21.58 10.25 3.42
CA ASN A 260 -20.72 9.95 2.27
C ASN A 260 -19.94 8.64 2.43
N ILE A 261 -19.79 8.12 3.66
CA ILE A 261 -19.08 6.88 3.97
C ILE A 261 -20.08 5.82 4.45
N LYS A 262 -20.19 4.70 3.73
CA LYS A 262 -21.08 3.59 4.08
C LYS A 262 -20.34 2.26 3.92
N ILE A 263 -19.70 1.82 5.00
CA ILE A 263 -18.81 0.66 5.02
C ILE A 263 -19.41 -0.47 5.85
N GLY A 264 -19.32 -1.68 5.33
CA GLY A 264 -19.59 -2.92 6.06
C GLY A 264 -18.35 -3.79 6.12
N VAL A 265 -18.12 -4.43 7.26
CA VAL A 265 -17.02 -5.39 7.46
C VAL A 265 -17.58 -6.75 7.86
N ILE A 266 -17.10 -7.80 7.23
CA ILE A 266 -17.41 -9.19 7.54
C ILE A 266 -16.11 -9.87 7.96
N LEU A 267 -16.04 -10.32 9.22
CA LEU A 267 -14.87 -10.98 9.78
C LEU A 267 -14.99 -12.50 9.69
N VAL A 268 -14.15 -13.12 8.86
CA VAL A 268 -13.99 -14.56 8.71
C VAL A 268 -12.79 -15.01 9.56
N GLY A 269 -12.95 -14.93 10.88
CA GLY A 269 -11.85 -15.16 11.83
C GLY A 269 -11.84 -16.53 12.53
N LYS A 270 -12.95 -17.27 12.55
CA LYS A 270 -13.07 -18.55 13.27
C LYS A 270 -13.24 -19.71 12.29
N THR A 271 -12.24 -20.60 12.23
CA THR A 271 -12.23 -21.76 11.33
C THR A 271 -13.48 -22.61 11.50
N SER A 272 -13.87 -22.92 12.75
CA SER A 272 -15.07 -23.73 13.02
C SER A 272 -16.38 -23.12 12.49
N LYS A 273 -16.46 -21.79 12.32
CA LYS A 273 -17.66 -21.14 11.81
C LYS A 273 -17.79 -21.25 10.29
N ILE A 274 -16.69 -21.10 9.57
CA ILE A 274 -16.72 -21.21 8.10
C ILE A 274 -16.75 -22.65 7.62
N LEU A 275 -16.09 -23.57 8.32
CA LEU A 275 -16.17 -25.00 8.02
C LEU A 275 -17.56 -25.57 8.31
N SER A 276 -18.29 -25.04 9.30
CA SER A 276 -19.64 -25.54 9.62
C SER A 276 -20.73 -25.01 8.68
N ASP A 277 -20.74 -23.70 8.40
CA ASP A 277 -21.79 -23.11 7.56
C ASP A 277 -21.39 -21.76 6.97
N ILE A 278 -21.10 -21.78 5.67
CA ILE A 278 -20.80 -20.60 4.86
C ILE A 278 -22.01 -19.65 4.71
N ASN A 279 -23.24 -20.15 4.82
CA ASN A 279 -24.46 -19.35 4.60
C ASN A 279 -24.59 -18.22 5.61
N ARG A 280 -24.01 -18.36 6.81
CA ARG A 280 -23.97 -17.29 7.82
C ARG A 280 -23.28 -16.03 7.29
N TYR A 281 -22.24 -16.18 6.47
CA TYR A 281 -21.53 -15.07 5.86
C TYR A 281 -22.33 -14.45 4.71
N LEU A 282 -23.08 -15.27 3.96
CA LEU A 282 -24.00 -14.77 2.93
C LEU A 282 -25.17 -14.01 3.55
N ILE A 283 -25.74 -14.47 4.67
CA ILE A 283 -26.76 -13.74 5.44
C ILE A 283 -26.17 -12.41 5.96
N ALA A 284 -24.95 -12.43 6.47
CA ALA A 284 -24.27 -11.21 6.89
C ALA A 284 -24.09 -10.24 5.71
N PHE A 285 -23.73 -10.75 4.53
CA PHE A 285 -23.61 -9.95 3.31
C PHE A 285 -24.95 -9.38 2.86
N ALA A 286 -26.02 -10.19 2.84
CA ALA A 286 -27.38 -9.74 2.56
C ALA A 286 -27.82 -8.61 3.50
N TYR A 287 -27.50 -8.73 4.79
CA TYR A 287 -27.75 -7.67 5.77
C TYR A 287 -26.97 -6.38 5.43
N LYS A 288 -25.72 -6.48 4.97
CA LYS A 288 -24.96 -5.31 4.48
C LYS A 288 -25.65 -4.67 3.27
N MET A 289 -26.20 -5.49 2.37
CA MET A 289 -26.92 -5.00 1.19
C MET A 289 -28.21 -4.28 1.55
N ASP A 290 -29.00 -4.84 2.48
CA ASP A 290 -30.26 -4.27 2.97
C ASP A 290 -30.04 -2.88 3.60
N ARG A 291 -28.89 -2.69 4.26
CA ARG A 291 -28.47 -1.40 4.81
C ARG A 291 -27.88 -0.42 3.79
N GLN A 292 -27.87 -0.78 2.51
CA GLN A 292 -27.35 0.03 1.41
C GLN A 292 -25.90 0.48 1.61
N LEU A 293 -25.05 -0.42 2.09
CA LEU A 293 -23.62 -0.15 2.23
C LEU A 293 -22.96 -0.12 0.86
N THR A 294 -22.22 0.94 0.57
CA THR A 294 -21.58 1.15 -0.74
C THR A 294 -20.20 0.51 -0.83
N SER A 295 -19.63 0.12 0.30
CA SER A 295 -18.35 -0.57 0.40
C SER A 295 -18.46 -1.71 1.41
N VAL A 296 -18.19 -2.94 0.98
CA VAL A 296 -18.23 -4.12 1.84
C VAL A 296 -16.91 -4.88 1.76
N TYR A 297 -16.28 -5.03 2.92
CA TYR A 297 -15.02 -5.74 3.07
C TYR A 297 -15.22 -7.09 3.74
N VAL A 298 -14.64 -8.13 3.13
CA VAL A 298 -14.53 -9.46 3.73
C VAL A 298 -13.08 -9.66 4.14
N LEU A 299 -12.87 -9.76 5.45
CA LEU A 299 -11.55 -9.97 6.07
C LEU A 299 -11.43 -11.42 6.51
N VAL A 300 -10.48 -12.15 5.91
CA VAL A 300 -10.18 -13.53 6.25
C VAL A 300 -8.81 -13.57 6.89
N TRP A 301 -8.72 -14.09 8.11
CA TRP A 301 -7.42 -14.30 8.75
C TRP A 301 -6.94 -15.71 8.46
N ASP A 302 -5.74 -15.80 7.90
CA ASP A 302 -5.13 -17.07 7.54
C ASP A 302 -4.92 -17.94 8.79
N LYS A 303 -4.95 -19.25 8.57
CA LYS A 303 -4.80 -20.29 9.56
C LYS A 303 -3.54 -21.09 9.29
N GLU A 304 -2.42 -20.41 9.05
CA GLU A 304 -1.13 -21.06 8.80
C GLU A 304 -0.74 -22.08 9.88
N VAL A 305 -1.11 -21.84 11.15
CA VAL A 305 -0.90 -22.81 12.24
C VAL A 305 -1.76 -24.07 12.05
N LEU A 306 -3.00 -23.92 11.57
CA LEU A 306 -3.86 -25.05 11.24
C LEU A 306 -3.24 -25.88 10.13
N GLY A 307 -2.68 -25.26 9.09
CA GLY A 307 -2.00 -26.00 8.01
C GLY A 307 -0.85 -26.89 8.47
N LYS A 308 -0.24 -26.61 9.63
CA LYS A 308 0.80 -27.47 10.24
C LYS A 308 0.24 -28.58 11.12
N VAL A 309 -0.93 -28.37 11.73
CA VAL A 309 -1.54 -29.29 12.70
C VAL A 309 -2.53 -30.24 12.01
N ASP A 310 -3.30 -29.71 11.07
CA ASP A 310 -4.35 -30.39 10.31
C ASP A 310 -4.40 -29.81 8.87
N PRO A 311 -3.57 -30.34 7.96
CA PRO A 311 -3.52 -29.88 6.57
C PRO A 311 -4.86 -30.01 5.85
N GLN A 312 -5.63 -31.06 6.14
CA GLN A 312 -6.93 -31.32 5.50
C GLN A 312 -7.96 -30.26 5.89
N ALA A 313 -8.06 -29.92 7.19
CA ALA A 313 -8.93 -28.84 7.65
C ALA A 313 -8.50 -27.47 7.12
N TYR A 314 -7.20 -27.28 6.86
CA TYR A 314 -6.68 -26.07 6.23
C TYR A 314 -7.06 -25.98 4.75
N GLU A 315 -6.93 -27.07 3.99
CA GLU A 315 -7.40 -27.12 2.60
C GLU A 315 -8.90 -26.87 2.50
N GLU A 316 -9.71 -27.50 3.35
CA GLU A 316 -11.16 -27.24 3.39
C GLU A 316 -11.44 -25.77 3.76
N PHE A 317 -10.66 -25.17 4.68
CA PHE A 317 -10.81 -23.76 5.02
C PHE A 317 -10.56 -22.86 3.81
N VAL A 318 -9.50 -23.13 3.03
CA VAL A 318 -9.20 -22.38 1.80
C VAL A 318 -10.33 -22.53 0.79
N GLU A 319 -10.76 -23.75 0.49
CA GLU A 319 -11.86 -24.03 -0.45
C GLU A 319 -13.15 -23.33 -0.04
N ARG A 320 -13.51 -23.36 1.25
CA ARG A 320 -14.70 -22.66 1.77
C ARG A 320 -14.59 -21.15 1.64
N THR A 321 -13.40 -20.57 1.81
CA THR A 321 -13.21 -19.11 1.64
C THR A 321 -13.27 -18.68 0.17
N GLU A 322 -12.83 -19.53 -0.75
CA GLU A 322 -12.95 -19.29 -2.20
C GLU A 322 -14.40 -19.44 -2.65
N SER A 323 -15.08 -20.50 -2.21
CA SER A 323 -16.51 -20.69 -2.44
C SER A 323 -17.35 -19.52 -1.89
N LEU A 324 -16.93 -18.89 -0.79
CA LEU A 324 -17.65 -17.73 -0.23
C LEU A 324 -17.60 -16.55 -1.19
N ASP A 325 -16.44 -16.26 -1.76
CA ASP A 325 -16.26 -15.18 -2.73
C ASP A 325 -17.11 -15.41 -3.98
N GLU A 326 -17.05 -16.61 -4.55
CA GLU A 326 -17.85 -16.98 -5.72
C GLU A 326 -19.36 -16.87 -5.44
N ARG A 327 -19.80 -17.35 -4.28
CA ARG A 327 -21.21 -17.28 -3.88
C ARG A 327 -21.67 -15.85 -3.64
N ILE A 328 -20.83 -14.98 -3.09
CA ILE A 328 -21.15 -13.55 -2.93
C ILE A 328 -21.38 -12.91 -4.31
N GLN A 329 -20.44 -13.09 -5.24
CA GLN A 329 -20.53 -12.49 -6.57
C GLN A 329 -21.74 -13.02 -7.35
N THR A 330 -21.98 -14.33 -7.34
CA THR A 330 -23.10 -14.95 -8.07
C THR A 330 -24.47 -14.64 -7.45
N THR A 331 -24.58 -14.62 -6.12
CA THR A 331 -25.86 -14.41 -5.42
C THR A 331 -26.28 -12.95 -5.44
N PHE A 332 -25.35 -12.03 -5.15
CA PHE A 332 -25.66 -10.61 -4.98
C PHE A 332 -25.34 -9.78 -6.22
N LYS A 333 -24.67 -10.35 -7.22
CA LYS A 333 -24.32 -9.68 -8.50
C LYS A 333 -23.56 -8.37 -8.27
N VAL A 334 -22.71 -8.37 -7.25
CA VAL A 334 -21.89 -7.22 -6.84
C VAL A 334 -20.54 -7.25 -7.53
N LYS A 335 -20.02 -6.07 -7.87
CA LYS A 335 -18.67 -5.94 -8.40
C LYS A 335 -17.66 -6.20 -7.29
N LYS A 336 -16.80 -7.20 -7.49
CA LYS A 336 -15.54 -7.33 -6.74
C LYS A 336 -14.58 -6.31 -7.29
N ASP A 337 -14.23 -5.30 -6.50
CA ASP A 337 -13.27 -4.30 -6.93
C ASP A 337 -11.88 -4.90 -6.85
N PHE A 338 -11.42 -5.30 -5.66
CA PHE A 338 -10.09 -5.89 -5.50
C PHE A 338 -10.06 -7.07 -4.52
N GLU A 339 -9.03 -7.89 -4.67
CA GLU A 339 -8.69 -8.96 -3.75
C GLU A 339 -7.18 -8.97 -3.49
N ILE A 340 -6.80 -8.90 -2.21
CA ILE A 340 -5.42 -9.11 -1.79
C ILE A 340 -5.38 -10.47 -1.10
N LYS A 341 -4.89 -11.48 -1.84
CA LYS A 341 -4.90 -12.89 -1.41
C LYS A 341 -4.04 -13.17 -0.19
N LYS A 342 -2.93 -12.44 -0.02
CA LYS A 342 -2.02 -12.61 1.11
C LYS A 342 -1.40 -11.27 1.48
N TYR A 343 -1.63 -10.81 2.70
CA TYR A 343 -0.92 -9.68 3.28
C TYR A 343 -0.46 -10.01 4.70
N GLU A 344 0.71 -9.49 5.08
CA GLU A 344 1.22 -9.63 6.45
C GLU A 344 0.63 -8.56 7.37
N PHE A 345 0.38 -8.94 8.61
CA PHE A 345 -0.04 -8.04 9.69
C PHE A 345 0.44 -8.57 11.05
N ILE A 346 0.40 -7.73 12.07
CA ILE A 346 0.79 -8.03 13.45
C ILE A 346 -0.49 -8.27 14.27
N ASP A 347 -0.58 -9.38 15.00
CA ASP A 347 -1.71 -9.63 15.90
C ASP A 347 -1.56 -8.91 17.26
N SER A 348 -2.59 -9.00 18.12
CA SER A 348 -2.58 -8.34 19.44
C SER A 348 -1.48 -8.84 20.38
N GLN A 349 -0.81 -9.96 20.03
CA GLN A 349 0.29 -10.54 20.78
C GLN A 349 1.65 -10.19 20.15
N GLY A 350 1.68 -9.39 19.08
CA GLY A 350 2.90 -9.04 18.37
C GLY A 350 3.36 -10.08 17.35
N ASN A 351 2.58 -11.15 17.08
CA ASN A 351 2.98 -12.16 16.12
C ASN A 351 2.66 -11.70 14.70
N LYS A 352 3.57 -11.98 13.76
CA LYS A 352 3.27 -11.87 12.33
C LYS A 352 2.26 -12.93 11.93
N ARG A 353 1.22 -12.47 11.22
CA ARG A 353 0.13 -13.27 10.66
C ARG A 353 -0.09 -12.85 9.23
N THR A 354 -0.83 -13.67 8.51
CA THR A 354 -1.24 -13.41 7.14
C THR A 354 -2.76 -13.38 7.05
N GLY A 355 -3.27 -12.63 6.08
CA GLY A 355 -4.70 -12.50 5.85
C GLY A 355 -5.01 -12.25 4.38
N LYS A 356 -6.31 -12.35 4.08
CA LYS A 356 -6.91 -12.02 2.80
C LYS A 356 -7.96 -10.94 3.03
N ILE A 357 -7.97 -9.92 2.18
CA ILE A 357 -8.99 -8.88 2.16
C ILE A 357 -9.62 -8.83 0.78
N THR A 358 -10.94 -8.86 0.73
CA THR A 358 -11.72 -8.71 -0.50
C THR A 358 -12.66 -7.53 -0.34
N HIS A 359 -12.73 -6.68 -1.35
CA HIS A 359 -13.59 -5.51 -1.37
C HIS A 359 -14.64 -5.63 -2.47
N TYR A 360 -15.88 -5.37 -2.09
CA TYR A 360 -17.03 -5.34 -2.98
C TYR A 360 -17.66 -3.96 -2.93
N SER A 361 -18.08 -3.47 -4.10
CA SER A 361 -18.73 -2.17 -4.26
C SER A 361 -20.13 -2.34 -4.84
N PRO A 362 -21.14 -2.56 -3.98
CA PRO A 362 -22.53 -2.59 -4.40
C PRO A 362 -22.96 -1.23 -4.98
N ARG A 363 -23.70 -1.25 -6.08
CA ARG A 363 -24.35 -0.06 -6.66
C ARG A 363 -25.85 -0.18 -6.50
N TYR A 364 -26.51 0.93 -6.16
CA TYR A 364 -27.95 0.97 -5.89
C TYR A 364 -28.65 2.00 -6.78
N GLU A 365 -29.79 1.60 -7.36
CA GLU A 365 -30.80 2.50 -7.95
C GLU A 365 -32.07 2.39 -7.10
N GLY A 366 -32.32 3.42 -6.29
CA GLY A 366 -33.32 3.35 -5.24
C GLY A 366 -32.97 2.27 -4.20
N ASN A 367 -33.87 1.31 -3.98
CA ASN A 367 -33.67 0.20 -3.05
C ASN A 367 -33.18 -1.10 -3.73
N LYS A 368 -32.86 -1.07 -5.03
CA LYS A 368 -32.42 -2.25 -5.78
C LYS A 368 -30.93 -2.15 -6.11
N ILE A 369 -30.24 -3.29 -6.05
CA ILE A 369 -28.87 -3.41 -6.56
C ILE A 369 -28.92 -3.37 -8.09
N VAL A 370 -28.04 -2.57 -8.68
CA VAL A 370 -27.86 -2.48 -10.13
C VAL A 370 -26.70 -3.37 -10.52
N GLU A 371 -26.91 -4.21 -11.52
CA GLU A 371 -25.82 -4.97 -12.13
C GLU A 371 -24.82 -4.00 -12.77
N VAL A 372 -23.55 -4.11 -12.38
CA VAL A 372 -22.48 -3.37 -13.03
C VAL A 372 -21.96 -4.23 -14.17
N HIS A 373 -22.36 -3.93 -15.41
CA HIS A 373 -21.75 -4.57 -16.56
C HIS A 373 -20.25 -4.21 -16.64
N PRO A 374 -19.34 -5.18 -16.88
CA PRO A 374 -17.89 -4.95 -16.83
C PRO A 374 -17.35 -3.94 -17.87
N HIS A 375 -18.18 -3.54 -18.85
CA HIS A 375 -17.80 -2.62 -19.91
C HIS A 375 -18.85 -1.52 -20.04
N GLY A 376 -18.58 -0.40 -19.39
CA GLY A 376 -19.39 0.82 -19.45
C GLY A 376 -18.52 2.02 -19.11
N TYR A 377 -17.53 2.27 -19.96
CA TYR A 377 -16.94 3.58 -20.19
C TYR A 377 -17.33 4.04 -21.58
#